data_AF-A0A961V118-F1
#
_entry.id   AF-A0A961V118-F1
#
_cell.length_a   1.000
_cell.length_b   1.000
_cell.length_c   1.000
_cell.angle_alpha   90.00
_cell.angle_beta   90.00
_cell.angle_gamma   90.00
#
_symmetry.space_group_name_H-M   'P 1'
#
loop_
_entity.id
_entity.type
_entity.pdbx_description
1 polymer ?
#
loop_
_entity_poly.entity_id
_entity_poly.type
_entity_poly.pdbx_seq_one_letter_code
_entity_poly.pdbx_strand_id
1 'polypeptide(L)' 'MKRKALSLLPAIALGVGAISVTSALAADAAKPNILLIVSDDTGWGDLGPYLGGAARGMPTPNFDKLASEGMVFTNFYGQP' A
#
# COMPACT_ATOMS: atom_id res chain seq x y z
N MET A 1 -66.82 23.06 -4.52
CA MET A 1 -66.15 23.89 -3.49
C MET A 1 -64.78 24.30 -4.00
N LYS A 2 -64.47 25.59 -3.91
CA LYS A 2 -63.32 26.27 -4.51
C LYS A 2 -62.00 25.84 -3.84
N ARG A 3 -60.96 25.63 -4.64
CA ARG A 3 -59.56 26.04 -4.39
C ARG A 3 -58.80 26.00 -5.72
N LYS A 4 -58.85 27.13 -6.44
CA LYS A 4 -57.86 27.51 -7.46
C LYS A 4 -56.63 28.04 -6.71
N ALA A 5 -55.44 27.55 -7.05
CA ALA A 5 -54.15 28.23 -6.98
C ALA A 5 -53.08 27.18 -7.31
N LEU A 6 -52.05 27.41 -8.10
CA LEU A 6 -51.68 28.53 -8.96
C LEU A 6 -50.58 27.92 -9.86
N SER A 7 -50.74 28.14 -11.15
CA SER A 7 -49.80 27.85 -12.22
C SER A 7 -48.35 28.26 -11.93
N LEU A 8 -47.37 27.46 -12.37
CA LEU A 8 -46.09 27.91 -12.95
C LEU A 8 -45.43 26.71 -13.67
N LEU A 9 -45.71 26.56 -14.97
CA LEU A 9 -44.86 25.85 -15.94
C LEU A 9 -43.86 26.88 -16.51
N PRO A 10 -42.86 26.48 -17.31
CA PRO A 10 -41.81 25.48 -17.12
C PRO A 10 -40.41 26.13 -17.36
N ALA A 11 -39.34 25.33 -17.39
CA ALA A 11 -38.05 25.56 -18.09
C ALA A 11 -36.78 25.56 -17.21
N ILE A 12 -35.69 25.23 -17.89
CA ILE A 12 -34.27 25.13 -17.48
C ILE A 12 -33.91 23.70 -17.05
N ALA A 13 -33.58 22.78 -17.96
CA ALA A 13 -32.48 22.71 -18.92
C ALA A 13 -31.49 21.62 -18.48
N LEU A 14 -31.21 20.73 -19.43
CA LEU A 14 -29.97 20.00 -19.65
C LEU A 14 -29.06 19.78 -18.43
N GLY A 15 -29.06 18.54 -17.94
CA GLY A 15 -28.07 18.04 -17.01
C GLY A 15 -27.94 16.53 -17.10
N VAL A 16 -27.88 15.98 -18.32
CA VAL A 16 -27.33 14.63 -18.57
C VAL A 16 -25.82 14.72 -18.32
N GLY A 17 -25.44 14.91 -17.07
CA GLY A 17 -24.07 14.91 -16.59
C GLY A 17 -23.75 13.49 -16.17
N ALA A 18 -23.08 12.78 -17.06
CA ALA A 18 -22.65 11.40 -16.94
C ALA A 18 -22.28 11.02 -15.49
N ILE A 19 -23.05 10.10 -14.91
CA ILE A 19 -22.50 9.17 -13.92
C ILE A 19 -21.45 8.37 -14.70
N SER A 20 -20.23 8.91 -14.76
CA SER A 20 -19.07 8.17 -15.20
C SER A 20 -18.90 7.08 -14.15
N VAL A 21 -19.47 5.92 -14.45
CA VAL A 21 -19.07 4.66 -13.86
C VAL A 21 -17.60 4.52 -14.24
N THR A 22 -16.72 5.02 -13.39
CA THR A 22 -15.33 4.58 -13.40
C THR A 22 -15.39 3.13 -12.97
N SER A 23 -15.54 2.24 -13.96
CA SER A 23 -15.11 0.87 -13.80
C SER A 23 -13.61 0.99 -13.52
N ALA A 24 -13.25 0.97 -12.23
CA ALA A 24 -11.91 0.64 -11.83
C ALA A 24 -11.67 -0.73 -12.45
N LEU A 25 -11.01 -0.74 -13.59
CA LEU A 25 -10.38 -1.92 -14.14
C LEU A 25 -9.50 -2.41 -13.00
N ALA A 26 -9.99 -3.41 -12.28
CA ALA A 26 -9.14 -4.27 -11.49
C ALA A 26 -8.21 -4.89 -12.52
N ALA A 27 -7.09 -4.22 -12.79
CA ALA A 27 -5.95 -4.85 -13.42
C ALA A 27 -5.72 -6.10 -12.59
N ASP A 28 -5.85 -7.26 -13.21
CA ASP A 28 -5.56 -8.54 -12.60
C ASP A 28 -4.15 -8.41 -12.02
N ALA A 29 -4.08 -8.20 -10.70
CA ALA A 29 -2.84 -7.84 -10.04
C ALA A 29 -1.97 -9.08 -10.17
N ALA A 30 -1.04 -9.02 -11.13
CA ALA A 30 -0.20 -10.16 -11.48
C ALA A 30 0.33 -10.77 -10.19
N LYS A 31 0.12 -12.08 -10.02
CA LYS A 31 0.49 -12.79 -8.79
C LYS A 31 1.93 -12.42 -8.43
N PRO A 32 2.20 -11.93 -7.20
CA PRO A 32 3.53 -11.50 -6.85
C PRO A 32 4.48 -12.70 -6.84
N ASN A 33 5.72 -12.47 -7.27
CA ASN A 33 6.81 -13.42 -7.07
C ASN A 33 7.31 -13.30 -5.63
N ILE A 34 7.61 -14.45 -5.00
CA ILE A 34 8.14 -14.50 -3.63
C ILE A 34 9.58 -14.99 -3.73
N LEU A 35 10.52 -14.18 -3.23
CA LEU A 35 11.92 -14.56 -3.03
C LEU A 35 12.18 -14.67 -1.52
N LEU A 36 12.51 -15.87 -1.05
CA LEU A 36 12.89 -16.11 0.34
C LEU A 36 14.43 -16.22 0.42
N ILE A 37 15.04 -15.30 1.16
CA ILE A 37 16.48 -15.31 1.44
C ILE A 37 16.64 -15.71 2.90
N VAL A 38 17.34 -16.83 3.14
CA VAL A 38 17.68 -17.31 4.48
C VAL A 38 19.19 -17.33 4.59
N SER A 39 19.71 -16.77 5.68
CA SER A 39 21.13 -16.73 5.97
C SER A 39 21.43 -17.63 7.17
N ASP A 40 22.54 -18.35 7.10
CA ASP A 40 23.04 -19.19 8.18
C ASP A 40 23.80 -18.33 9.21
N ASP A 41 23.80 -18.76 10.48
CA ASP A 41 24.53 -18.14 11.60
C ASP A 41 24.44 -16.60 11.70
N THR A 42 23.31 -16.03 11.29
CA THR A 42 23.10 -14.58 11.31
C THR A 42 22.43 -14.16 12.62
N GLY A 43 23.17 -13.42 13.44
CA GLY A 43 22.77 -12.97 14.75
C GLY A 43 22.09 -11.61 14.77
N TRP A 44 21.46 -11.33 15.91
CA TRP A 44 20.92 -10.01 16.22
C TRP A 44 22.07 -8.99 16.34
N GLY A 45 22.10 -8.02 15.42
CA GLY A 45 23.16 -7.01 15.35
C GLY A 45 24.26 -7.27 14.34
N ASP A 46 24.10 -8.24 13.43
CA ASP A 46 25.03 -8.40 12.32
C ASP A 46 24.69 -7.45 11.16
N LEU A 47 23.41 -7.30 10.84
CA LEU A 47 22.92 -6.42 9.78
C LEU A 47 22.63 -5.00 10.28
N GLY A 48 22.80 -4.01 9.40
CA GLY A 48 22.55 -2.60 9.70
C GLY A 48 21.16 -2.28 10.28
N PRO A 49 20.05 -2.89 9.80
CA PRO A 49 18.71 -2.65 10.37
C PRO A 49 18.58 -3.07 11.85
N TYR A 50 19.51 -3.89 12.36
CA TYR A 50 19.53 -4.35 13.75
C TYR A 50 20.70 -3.73 14.55
N LEU A 51 21.12 -2.51 14.20
CA LEU A 51 22.24 -1.77 14.82
C LEU A 51 23.64 -2.36 14.53
N GLY A 52 23.73 -3.30 13.59
CA GLY A 52 24.96 -3.91 13.11
C GLY A 52 25.58 -3.17 11.94
N GLY A 53 25.96 -3.94 10.92
CA GLY A 53 26.36 -3.42 9.63
C GLY A 53 27.60 -2.51 9.73
N ALA A 54 27.45 -1.28 9.24
CA ALA A 54 28.52 -0.28 9.27
C ALA A 54 29.02 0.01 10.70
N ALA A 55 28.16 -0.04 11.71
CA ALA A 55 28.56 0.17 13.11
C ALA A 55 29.48 -0.93 13.65
N ARG A 56 29.47 -2.11 13.02
CA ARG A 56 30.39 -3.23 13.32
C ARG A 56 31.55 -3.35 12.32
N GLY A 57 31.72 -2.39 11.41
CA GLY A 57 32.75 -2.43 10.38
C GLY A 57 32.43 -3.34 9.19
N MET A 58 31.19 -3.81 9.07
CA MET A 58 30.72 -4.68 7.97
C MET A 58 29.47 -4.08 7.30
N PRO A 59 29.60 -3.02 6.48
CA PRO A 59 28.44 -2.35 5.88
C PRO A 59 27.54 -3.31 5.08
N THR A 60 26.23 -3.18 5.25
CA THR A 60 25.21 -4.02 4.60
C THR A 60 24.25 -3.22 3.72
N PRO A 61 24.75 -2.42 2.75
CA PRO A 61 23.95 -1.38 2.09
C PRO A 61 22.71 -1.91 1.35
N ASN A 62 22.76 -3.14 0.83
CA ASN A 62 21.61 -3.76 0.17
C ASN A 62 20.50 -4.15 1.17
N PHE A 63 20.87 -4.67 2.34
CA PHE A 63 19.91 -4.99 3.41
C PHE A 63 19.38 -3.72 4.06
N ASP A 64 20.22 -2.69 4.20
CA ASP A 64 19.81 -1.38 4.72
C ASP A 64 18.76 -0.74 3.80
N LYS A 65 18.99 -0.81 2.48
CA LYS A 65 18.00 -0.37 1.48
C LYS A 65 16.72 -1.19 1.54
N LEU A 66 16.81 -2.52 1.56
CA LEU A 66 15.63 -3.39 1.64
C LEU A 66 14.79 -3.11 2.90
N ALA A 67 15.44 -2.86 4.03
CA ALA A 67 14.77 -2.47 5.27
C ALA A 67 14.08 -1.10 5.17
N SER A 68 14.69 -0.12 4.46
CA SER A 68 14.11 1.21 4.25
C SER A 68 12.91 1.23 3.30
N GLU A 69 12.87 0.30 2.33
CA GLU A 69 11.80 0.17 1.34
C GLU A 69 10.70 -0.81 1.78
N GLY A 70 10.90 -1.49 2.91
CA GLY A 70 10.05 -2.57 3.38
C GLY A 70 9.66 -2.46 4.86
N MET A 71 9.61 -3.62 5.51
CA MET A 71 9.27 -3.73 6.92
C MET A 71 10.38 -4.47 7.65
N VAL A 72 10.74 -3.97 8.84
CA VAL A 72 11.71 -4.60 9.73
C VAL A 72 10.96 -5.21 10.91
N PHE A 73 11.15 -6.51 11.13
CA PHE A 73 10.61 -7.19 12.30
C PHE A 73 11.65 -7.16 13.40
N THR A 74 11.36 -6.48 14.50
CA THR A 74 12.30 -6.41 15.63
C THR A 74 12.16 -7.54 16.64
N ASN A 75 11.16 -8.40 16.47
CA ASN A 75 10.91 -9.54 17.33
C ASN A 75 10.56 -10.74 16.43
N PHE A 76 11.55 -11.56 16.11
CA PHE A 76 11.39 -12.78 15.32
C PHE A 76 12.19 -13.90 16.00
N TYR A 77 11.52 -14.99 16.38
CA TYR A 77 12.13 -16.09 17.12
C TYR A 77 12.02 -17.37 16.29
N GLY A 78 13.11 -18.15 16.24
CA GLY A 78 13.06 -19.51 15.74
C GLY A 78 12.35 -20.41 16.75
N GLN A 79 11.62 -21.42 16.24
CA GLN A 79 11.15 -22.51 17.09
C GLN A 79 12.38 -23.35 17.51
N PRO A 80 12.49 -23.77 18.79
CA PRO A 80 13.53 -24.69 19.22
C PRO A 80 13.42 -26.07 18.57
#